data_AF-A0A4V6NYP7-F1
#
_entry.id   AF-A0A4V6NYP7-F1
#
_cell.length_a   1.000
_cell.length_b   1.000
_cell.length_c   1.000
_cell.angle_alpha   90.00
_cell.angle_beta   90.00
_cell.angle_gamma   90.00
#
_symmetry.space_group_name_H-M   'P 1'
#
loop_
_entity.id
_entity.type
_entity.pdbx_description
1 polymer ?
#
loop_
_entity_poly.entity_id
_entity_poly.type
_entity_poly.pdbx_seq_one_letter_code
_entity_poly.pdbx_strand_id
1 'polypeptide(L)'
;MNAKKVIIDCDPGIDDALALMLALCSPELEVLGITVVSGNVPAKKGVANAKKVLHWMNRPDIPVYLGEELPLVRPYVDAMDTHGEDGLGESNYPEITNQIMDESGVEFLTHTLKNAAQTNDPVSIIALGPLTNLAKVIQEDPQSLAGLGELISMGGSYQSHGNCSPVAEYNYWCDPHAAEIVYRAFEDLPVCQDKKIHMVGLDVTRKIVLTPNILEYMCYVNPQIGERIRKITRFYFDFHWKQEGVIGCVINDPLAVAYFVDRTLCSGIDACTRIATDGLCIGQSVVDGFDFWHGHKNSHVLTKTSPLAFMQMFFDRVLGVHPKVSCSVLEQIMKGDSQ
;
A
#
# COMPACT_ATOMS: atom_id res chain seq x y z
N MET A 1 9.49 18.57 13.43
CA MET A 1 9.49 18.53 11.96
C MET A 1 8.05 18.76 11.51
N ASN A 2 7.81 19.47 10.41
CA ASN A 2 6.46 19.59 9.86
C ASN A 2 6.07 18.25 9.24
N ALA A 3 4.83 17.82 9.46
CA ALA A 3 4.29 16.60 8.85
C ALA A 3 4.29 16.73 7.32
N LYS A 4 4.59 15.63 6.63
CA LYS A 4 4.55 15.56 5.17
C LYS A 4 3.11 15.34 4.71
N LYS A 5 2.67 16.12 3.73
CA LYS A 5 1.36 15.96 3.10
C LYS A 5 1.32 14.70 2.24
N VAL A 6 0.34 13.85 2.50
CA VAL A 6 0.16 12.59 1.78
C VAL A 6 -1.29 12.38 1.35
N ILE A 7 -1.45 11.76 0.20
CA ILE A 7 -2.69 11.10 -0.23
C ILE A 7 -2.44 9.60 -0.18
N ILE A 8 -3.41 8.84 0.33
CA ILE A 8 -3.36 7.37 0.31
C ILE A 8 -4.33 6.90 -0.77
N ASP A 9 -3.81 6.22 -1.79
CA ASP A 9 -4.58 5.62 -2.88
C ASP A 9 -4.63 4.11 -2.64
N CYS A 10 -5.79 3.55 -2.32
CA CYS A 10 -5.89 2.19 -1.78
C CYS A 10 -7.15 1.47 -2.25
N ASP A 11 -7.27 0.19 -1.95
CA ASP A 11 -8.40 -0.66 -2.31
C ASP A 11 -8.89 -1.46 -1.09
N PRO A 12 -9.39 -0.77 -0.05
CA PRO A 12 -9.35 -1.24 1.34
C PRO A 12 -9.80 -2.68 1.60
N GLY A 13 -8.80 -3.56 1.64
CA GLY A 13 -8.81 -4.90 2.20
C GLY A 13 -8.23 -4.93 3.63
N ILE A 14 -7.96 -6.15 4.10
CA ILE A 14 -7.38 -6.43 5.43
C ILE A 14 -6.05 -5.70 5.67
N ASP A 15 -5.08 -5.77 4.76
CA ASP A 15 -3.76 -5.13 4.92
C ASP A 15 -3.80 -3.62 4.67
N ASP A 16 -4.60 -3.12 3.71
CA ASP A 16 -4.86 -1.68 3.56
C ASP A 16 -5.40 -1.08 4.87
N ALA A 17 -6.32 -1.78 5.56
CA ALA A 17 -6.87 -1.32 6.82
C ALA A 17 -5.78 -1.14 7.88
N LEU A 18 -4.81 -2.06 7.94
CA LEU A 18 -3.65 -1.95 8.83
C LEU A 18 -2.72 -0.80 8.41
N ALA A 19 -2.57 -0.55 7.10
CA ALA A 19 -1.77 0.55 6.58
C ALA A 19 -2.40 1.91 6.90
N LEU A 20 -3.72 2.04 6.74
CA LEU A 20 -4.49 3.20 7.14
C LEU A 20 -4.37 3.44 8.66
N MET A 21 -4.50 2.39 9.48
CA MET A 21 -4.29 2.52 10.93
C MET A 21 -2.89 3.06 11.26
N LEU A 22 -1.84 2.54 10.61
CA LEU A 22 -0.47 3.02 10.79
C LEU A 22 -0.31 4.48 10.34
N ALA A 23 -0.85 4.85 9.18
CA ALA A 23 -0.73 6.19 8.64
C ALA A 23 -1.41 7.23 9.56
N LEU A 24 -2.61 6.93 10.05
CA LEU A 24 -3.38 7.80 10.94
C LEU A 24 -2.74 7.98 12.31
N CYS A 25 -1.92 7.02 12.74
CA CYS A 25 -1.14 7.07 13.98
C CYS A 25 0.28 7.62 13.81
N SER A 26 0.66 8.05 12.61
CA SER A 26 2.00 8.55 12.30
C SER A 26 2.01 10.09 12.23
N PRO A 27 2.45 10.81 13.28
CA PRO A 27 2.56 12.28 13.30
C PRO A 27 3.45 12.90 12.21
N GLU A 28 4.29 12.09 11.55
CA GLU A 28 5.06 12.49 10.38
C GLU A 28 4.19 12.72 9.15
N LEU A 29 2.93 12.28 9.16
CA LEU A 29 2.00 12.34 8.02
C LEU A 29 0.83 13.27 8.29
N GLU A 30 0.57 14.13 7.31
CA GLU A 30 -0.68 14.88 7.17
C GLU A 30 -1.48 14.24 6.04
N VAL A 31 -2.39 13.34 6.38
CA VAL A 31 -3.25 12.66 5.41
C VAL A 31 -4.32 13.64 4.92
N LEU A 32 -4.20 14.09 3.68
CA LEU A 32 -5.10 15.06 3.06
C LEU A 32 -6.43 14.44 2.62
N GLY A 33 -6.38 13.18 2.20
CA GLY A 33 -7.52 12.42 1.71
C GLY A 33 -7.14 10.99 1.36
N ILE A 34 -8.17 10.17 1.19
CA ILE A 34 -8.05 8.77 0.75
C ILE A 34 -8.79 8.61 -0.56
N THR A 35 -8.11 8.15 -1.60
CA THR A 35 -8.72 7.75 -2.87
C THR A 35 -8.87 6.24 -2.91
N VAL A 36 -10.02 5.75 -3.38
CA VAL A 36 -10.28 4.31 -3.43
C VAL A 36 -10.40 3.83 -4.87
N VAL A 37 -9.58 2.85 -5.23
CA VAL A 37 -9.60 2.15 -6.53
C VAL A 37 -10.19 0.74 -6.37
N SER A 38 -10.69 0.14 -7.45
CA SER A 38 -11.02 -1.29 -7.47
C SER A 38 -9.76 -2.15 -7.42
N GLY A 39 -9.76 -3.17 -6.56
CA GLY A 39 -8.64 -4.11 -6.43
C GLY A 39 -9.04 -5.32 -5.59
N ASN A 40 -8.68 -5.38 -4.31
CA ASN A 40 -9.08 -6.43 -3.38
C ASN A 40 -10.61 -6.60 -3.33
N VAL A 41 -11.32 -5.48 -3.34
CA VAL A 41 -12.78 -5.40 -3.41
C VAL A 41 -13.25 -4.36 -4.42
N PRO A 42 -14.51 -4.42 -4.90
CA PRO A 42 -15.08 -3.36 -5.71
C PRO A 42 -14.93 -2.00 -5.01
N ALA A 43 -14.57 -0.95 -5.76
CA ALA A 43 -14.19 0.35 -5.19
C ALA A 43 -15.23 0.93 -4.21
N LYS A 44 -16.53 0.78 -4.50
CA LYS A 44 -17.62 1.19 -3.59
C LYS A 44 -17.59 0.48 -2.23
N LYS A 45 -17.26 -0.82 -2.20
CA LYS A 45 -17.02 -1.56 -0.94
C LYS A 45 -15.76 -1.06 -0.25
N GLY A 46 -14.69 -0.82 -1.00
CA GLY A 46 -13.46 -0.23 -0.49
C GLY A 46 -13.69 1.12 0.21
N VAL A 47 -14.54 2.00 -0.35
CA VAL A 47 -14.94 3.27 0.28
C VAL A 47 -15.62 3.04 1.63
N ALA A 48 -16.54 2.07 1.70
CA ALA A 48 -17.18 1.72 2.97
C ALA A 48 -16.17 1.19 3.99
N ASN A 49 -15.18 0.42 3.55
CA ASN A 49 -14.12 -0.14 4.40
C ASN A 49 -13.15 0.94 4.91
N ALA A 50 -12.67 1.86 4.07
CA ALA A 50 -11.89 3.02 4.50
C ALA A 50 -12.63 3.84 5.57
N LYS A 51 -13.94 4.09 5.38
CA LYS A 51 -14.75 4.82 6.37
C LYS A 51 -14.85 4.10 7.71
N LYS A 52 -14.96 2.77 7.72
CA LYS A 52 -14.93 1.98 8.97
C LYS A 52 -13.59 2.18 9.69
N VAL A 53 -12.47 2.11 8.97
CA VAL A 53 -11.13 2.31 9.56
C VAL A 53 -10.97 3.73 10.11
N LEU A 54 -11.36 4.76 9.36
CA LEU A 54 -11.35 6.14 9.83
C LEU A 54 -12.18 6.31 11.12
N HIS A 55 -13.35 5.67 11.19
CA HIS A 55 -14.16 5.69 12.41
C HIS A 55 -13.47 4.96 13.57
N TRP A 56 -12.84 3.80 13.34
CA TRP A 56 -12.09 3.07 14.36
C TRP A 56 -10.96 3.91 14.96
N MET A 57 -10.30 4.70 14.11
CA MET A 57 -9.17 5.55 14.47
C MET A 57 -9.58 6.96 14.87
N ASN A 58 -10.88 7.23 15.02
CA ASN A 58 -11.44 8.53 15.40
C ASN A 58 -10.98 9.70 14.50
N ARG A 59 -10.89 9.44 13.19
CA ARG A 59 -10.53 10.41 12.14
C ARG A 59 -11.57 10.52 11.02
N PRO A 60 -12.88 10.67 11.33
CA PRO A 60 -13.91 10.82 10.30
C PRO A 60 -13.81 12.15 9.52
N ASP A 61 -12.90 13.05 9.93
CA ASP A 61 -12.60 14.32 9.27
C ASP A 61 -11.87 14.17 7.94
N ILE A 62 -11.18 13.05 7.71
CA ILE A 62 -10.44 12.80 6.46
C ILE A 62 -11.42 12.42 5.35
N PRO A 63 -11.43 13.13 4.20
CA PRO A 63 -12.31 12.83 3.10
C PRO A 63 -11.91 11.53 2.38
N VAL A 64 -12.93 10.78 1.93
CA VAL A 64 -12.76 9.56 1.13
C VAL A 64 -13.44 9.76 -0.22
N TYR A 65 -12.69 9.54 -1.29
CA TYR A 65 -13.10 9.75 -2.67
C TYR A 65 -13.20 8.43 -3.40
N LEU A 66 -14.29 8.23 -4.14
CA LEU A 66 -14.44 7.08 -5.03
C LEU A 66 -13.63 7.35 -6.30
N GLY A 67 -12.64 6.50 -6.58
CA GLY A 67 -11.86 6.52 -7.82
C GLY A 67 -12.40 5.53 -8.85
N GLU A 68 -11.50 5.02 -9.68
CA GLU A 68 -11.81 4.11 -10.78
C GLU A 68 -12.32 2.76 -10.27
N GLU A 69 -13.40 2.29 -10.88
CA GLU A 69 -14.07 1.04 -10.52
C GLU A 69 -13.63 -0.16 -11.37
N LEU A 70 -12.85 0.07 -12.42
CA LEU A 70 -12.43 -0.94 -13.39
C LEU A 70 -10.99 -0.70 -13.86
N PRO A 71 -10.19 -1.77 -14.10
CA PRO A 71 -8.90 -1.65 -14.79
C PRO A 71 -9.05 -1.04 -16.20
N LEU A 72 -7.98 -0.42 -16.71
CA LEU A 72 -8.02 0.34 -17.97
C LEU A 72 -8.40 -0.48 -19.20
N VAL A 73 -7.97 -1.75 -19.25
CA VAL A 73 -8.08 -2.59 -20.47
C VAL A 73 -8.70 -3.95 -20.18
N ARG A 74 -8.36 -4.56 -19.05
CA ARG A 74 -8.75 -5.93 -18.73
C ARG A 74 -10.02 -5.97 -17.88
N PRO A 75 -10.80 -7.06 -17.90
CA PRO A 75 -11.87 -7.26 -16.95
C PRO A 75 -11.34 -7.21 -15.51
N TYR A 76 -12.11 -6.57 -14.64
CA TYR A 76 -11.87 -6.58 -13.21
C TYR A 76 -12.03 -8.00 -12.64
N VAL A 77 -11.07 -8.40 -11.81
CA VAL A 77 -11.09 -9.64 -11.02
C VAL A 77 -10.78 -9.20 -9.59
N ASP A 78 -11.72 -9.43 -8.66
CA ASP A 78 -11.52 -9.13 -7.25
C ASP A 78 -10.71 -10.21 -6.52
N ALA A 79 -10.31 -9.92 -5.28
CA ALA A 79 -9.67 -10.86 -4.36
C ALA A 79 -10.54 -11.11 -3.12
N MET A 80 -11.88 -11.12 -3.25
CA MET A 80 -12.78 -11.35 -2.11
C MET A 80 -12.64 -12.77 -1.53
N ASP A 81 -12.15 -13.73 -2.31
CA ASP A 81 -11.74 -15.06 -1.84
C ASP A 81 -10.60 -15.02 -0.81
N THR A 82 -9.82 -13.94 -0.84
CA THR A 82 -8.66 -13.68 0.00
C THR A 82 -8.99 -12.74 1.16
N HIS A 83 -9.83 -11.71 0.93
CA HIS A 83 -10.16 -10.66 1.91
C HIS A 83 -11.56 -10.81 2.56
N GLY A 84 -12.35 -11.79 2.16
CA GLY A 84 -13.76 -11.95 2.55
C GLY A 84 -14.73 -11.18 1.66
N GLU A 85 -16.02 -11.55 1.68
CA GLU A 85 -17.08 -10.87 0.93
C GLU A 85 -17.28 -9.41 1.38
N ASP A 86 -17.01 -9.12 2.65
CA ASP A 86 -17.01 -7.75 3.19
C ASP A 86 -15.67 -7.01 2.98
N GLY A 87 -14.63 -7.69 2.49
CA GLY A 87 -13.26 -7.17 2.30
C GLY A 87 -12.46 -6.97 3.59
N LEU A 88 -13.02 -7.26 4.75
CA LEU A 88 -12.41 -7.09 6.07
C LEU A 88 -12.48 -8.38 6.88
N GLY A 89 -12.44 -9.54 6.23
CA GLY A 89 -12.39 -10.85 6.89
C GLY A 89 -13.68 -11.23 7.62
N GLU A 90 -14.84 -10.89 7.06
CA GLU A 90 -16.17 -11.16 7.64
C GLU A 90 -16.37 -10.51 9.01
N SER A 91 -15.81 -9.31 9.12
CA SER A 91 -15.77 -8.54 10.35
C SER A 91 -17.15 -8.12 10.85
N ASN A 92 -18.19 -8.11 10.00
CA ASN A 92 -19.56 -7.72 10.38
C ASN A 92 -19.62 -6.36 11.12
N TYR A 93 -18.73 -5.42 10.79
CA TYR A 93 -18.77 -4.08 11.39
C TYR A 93 -19.97 -3.28 10.84
N PRO A 94 -20.61 -2.44 11.66
CA PRO A 94 -21.70 -1.58 11.21
C PRO A 94 -21.28 -0.69 10.04
N GLU A 95 -22.21 -0.43 9.14
CA GLU A 95 -22.00 0.54 8.06
C GLU A 95 -21.85 1.96 8.60
N ILE A 96 -20.96 2.73 7.98
CA ILE A 96 -20.76 4.15 8.26
C ILE A 96 -21.39 4.94 7.12
N THR A 97 -22.51 5.60 7.40
CA THR A 97 -23.35 6.28 6.39
C THR A 97 -22.93 7.73 6.11
N ASN A 98 -21.71 8.14 6.49
CA ASN A 98 -21.22 9.49 6.17
C ASN A 98 -21.17 9.68 4.64
N GLN A 99 -21.37 10.92 4.17
CA GLN A 99 -21.40 11.22 2.74
C GLN A 99 -20.08 10.85 2.06
N ILE A 100 -20.14 10.36 0.82
CA ILE A 100 -18.97 10.26 -0.07
C ILE A 100 -18.77 11.65 -0.68
N MET A 101 -17.53 12.03 -0.98
CA MET A 101 -17.29 13.26 -1.73
C MET A 101 -17.90 13.16 -3.13
N ASP A 102 -18.54 14.23 -3.60
CA ASP A 102 -19.13 14.26 -4.95
C ASP A 102 -18.05 14.29 -6.05
N GLU A 103 -16.87 14.83 -5.72
CA GLU A 103 -15.67 14.81 -6.54
C GLU A 103 -15.11 13.39 -6.65
N SER A 104 -14.67 12.98 -7.84
CA SER A 104 -14.02 11.67 -8.04
C SER A 104 -12.59 11.66 -7.49
N GLY A 105 -12.07 10.46 -7.18
CA GLY A 105 -10.69 10.30 -6.72
C GLY A 105 -9.65 10.83 -7.71
N VAL A 106 -9.87 10.64 -9.01
CA VAL A 106 -8.99 11.12 -10.08
C VAL A 106 -8.99 12.65 -10.16
N GLU A 107 -10.16 13.29 -10.06
CA GLU A 107 -10.27 14.75 -10.00
C GLU A 107 -9.58 15.32 -8.76
N PHE A 108 -9.81 14.74 -7.59
CA PHE A 108 -9.18 15.15 -6.34
C PHE A 108 -7.65 15.05 -6.41
N LEU A 109 -7.11 13.93 -6.91
CA LEU A 109 -5.67 13.75 -7.12
C LEU A 109 -5.13 14.83 -8.07
N THR A 110 -5.77 15.03 -9.21
CA THR A 110 -5.35 16.01 -10.23
C THR A 110 -5.36 17.43 -9.68
N HIS A 111 -6.44 17.85 -9.01
CA HIS A 111 -6.57 19.17 -8.40
C HIS A 111 -5.54 19.40 -7.29
N THR A 112 -5.36 18.42 -6.42
CA THR A 112 -4.41 18.52 -5.29
C THR A 112 -2.98 18.65 -5.80
N LEU A 113 -2.58 17.84 -6.78
CA LEU A 113 -1.24 17.90 -7.37
C LEU A 113 -1.01 19.21 -8.14
N LYS A 114 -2.00 19.70 -8.89
CA LYS A 114 -1.92 21.03 -9.53
C LYS A 114 -1.71 22.14 -8.51
N ASN A 115 -2.50 22.13 -7.44
CA ASN A 115 -2.37 23.13 -6.40
C ASN A 115 -1.00 23.05 -5.72
N ALA A 116 -0.52 21.85 -5.41
CA ALA A 116 0.82 21.62 -4.85
C ALA A 116 1.95 22.17 -5.75
N ALA A 117 1.83 22.00 -7.07
CA ALA A 117 2.77 22.58 -8.04
C ALA A 117 2.74 24.11 -8.04
N GLN A 118 1.54 24.71 -7.97
CA GLN A 118 1.36 26.16 -7.98
C GLN A 118 1.85 26.83 -6.70
N THR A 119 1.72 26.16 -5.55
CA THR A 119 2.11 26.69 -4.24
C THR A 119 3.53 26.30 -3.83
N ASN A 120 4.25 25.50 -4.62
CA ASN A 120 5.54 24.90 -4.27
C ASN A 120 5.50 24.13 -2.93
N ASP A 121 4.38 23.47 -2.66
CA ASP A 121 4.14 22.67 -1.45
C ASP A 121 3.79 21.23 -1.86
N PRO A 122 4.80 20.40 -2.18
CA PRO A 122 4.60 19.12 -2.83
C PRO A 122 3.81 18.12 -1.96
N VAL A 123 2.94 17.35 -2.61
CA VAL A 123 2.12 16.31 -1.96
C VAL A 123 2.62 14.95 -2.43
N SER A 124 2.85 14.02 -1.49
CA SER A 124 3.27 12.66 -1.80
C SER A 124 2.08 11.71 -1.89
N ILE A 125 2.25 10.60 -2.59
CA ILE A 125 1.23 9.57 -2.76
C ILE A 125 1.76 8.23 -2.27
N ILE A 126 0.97 7.56 -1.44
CA ILE A 126 1.20 6.18 -1.04
C ILE A 126 0.10 5.36 -1.71
N ALA A 127 0.45 4.73 -2.83
CA ALA A 127 -0.42 3.83 -3.58
C ALA A 127 -0.27 2.41 -3.04
N LEU A 128 -1.36 1.89 -2.49
CA LEU A 128 -1.48 0.58 -1.86
C LEU A 128 -2.25 -0.42 -2.76
N GLY A 129 -2.97 0.08 -3.77
CA GLY A 129 -3.74 -0.74 -4.72
C GLY A 129 -3.26 -0.62 -6.17
N PRO A 130 -4.07 -1.15 -7.12
CA PRO A 130 -3.82 -0.99 -8.55
C PRO A 130 -3.67 0.49 -8.96
N LEU A 131 -2.71 0.78 -9.84
CA LEU A 131 -2.32 2.15 -10.19
C LEU A 131 -3.29 2.87 -11.15
N THR A 132 -4.54 2.38 -11.30
CA THR A 132 -5.52 2.86 -12.27
C THR A 132 -5.87 4.33 -12.07
N ASN A 133 -6.09 4.78 -10.83
CA ASN A 133 -6.34 6.19 -10.52
C ASN A 133 -5.18 7.08 -11.00
N LEU A 134 -3.94 6.69 -10.69
CA LEU A 134 -2.75 7.45 -11.10
C LEU A 134 -2.55 7.44 -12.62
N ALA A 135 -2.81 6.31 -13.29
CA ALA A 135 -2.74 6.24 -14.74
C ALA A 135 -3.76 7.18 -15.40
N LYS A 136 -4.98 7.29 -14.85
CA LYS A 136 -5.98 8.27 -15.32
C LYS A 136 -5.52 9.71 -15.14
N VAL A 137 -4.99 10.07 -13.96
CA VAL A 137 -4.40 11.40 -13.71
C VAL A 137 -3.34 11.72 -14.76
N ILE A 138 -2.47 10.76 -15.09
CA ILE A 138 -1.40 10.92 -16.08
C ILE A 138 -1.95 11.07 -17.50
N GLN A 139 -2.99 10.31 -17.86
CA GLN A 139 -3.62 10.39 -19.17
C GLN A 139 -4.37 11.71 -19.38
N GLU A 140 -5.01 12.24 -18.33
CA GLU A 140 -5.82 13.45 -18.38
C GLU A 140 -4.98 14.72 -18.22
N ASP A 141 -4.06 14.74 -17.26
CA ASP A 141 -3.18 15.88 -17.00
C ASP A 141 -1.80 15.46 -16.46
N PRO A 142 -0.86 15.08 -17.36
CA PRO A 142 0.47 14.66 -16.95
C PRO A 142 1.29 15.79 -16.31
N GLN A 143 0.96 17.06 -16.56
CA GLN A 143 1.67 18.20 -15.97
C GLN A 143 1.36 18.37 -14.48
N SER A 144 0.21 17.85 -14.01
CA SER A 144 -0.14 17.84 -12.59
C SER A 144 0.94 17.16 -11.72
N LEU A 145 1.65 16.15 -12.26
CA LEU A 145 2.74 15.46 -11.57
C LEU A 145 3.91 16.37 -11.16
N ALA A 146 4.00 17.59 -11.67
CA ALA A 146 4.94 18.59 -11.16
C ALA A 146 4.79 18.83 -9.65
N GLY A 147 3.57 18.73 -9.11
CA GLY A 147 3.29 18.90 -7.69
C GLY A 147 3.47 17.64 -6.84
N LEU A 148 3.80 16.50 -7.46
CA LEU A 148 4.06 15.25 -6.75
C LEU A 148 5.39 15.36 -5.99
N GLY A 149 5.38 15.08 -4.69
CA GLY A 149 6.61 14.95 -3.90
C GLY A 149 7.31 13.62 -4.19
N GLU A 150 6.75 12.55 -3.65
CA GLU A 150 7.26 11.18 -3.75
C GLU A 150 6.08 10.24 -4.08
N LEU A 151 6.33 9.17 -4.85
CA LEU A 151 5.37 8.08 -5.05
C LEU A 151 5.91 6.80 -4.42
N ILE A 152 5.20 6.30 -3.42
CA ILE A 152 5.42 4.95 -2.87
C ILE A 152 4.34 4.06 -3.44
N SER A 153 4.73 2.96 -4.08
CA SER A 153 3.80 1.99 -4.63
C SER A 153 4.05 0.64 -3.99
N MET A 154 3.07 0.11 -3.27
CA MET A 154 3.04 -1.30 -2.90
C MET A 154 2.61 -2.10 -4.12
N GLY A 155 3.54 -2.89 -4.63
CA GLY A 155 3.29 -3.72 -5.80
C GLY A 155 4.57 -4.16 -6.48
N GLY A 156 4.42 -5.13 -7.39
CA GLY A 156 5.51 -5.71 -8.15
C GLY A 156 6.39 -6.71 -7.38
N SER A 157 7.32 -7.32 -8.11
CA SER A 157 8.33 -8.25 -7.58
C SER A 157 9.57 -8.28 -8.48
N TYR A 158 10.75 -8.42 -7.89
CA TYR A 158 12.02 -8.50 -8.62
C TYR A 158 12.75 -9.83 -8.38
N GLN A 159 13.11 -10.11 -7.13
CA GLN A 159 13.85 -11.31 -6.70
C GLN A 159 12.93 -12.37 -6.09
N SER A 160 11.66 -12.00 -5.82
CA SER A 160 10.62 -12.90 -5.35
C SER A 160 9.83 -13.51 -6.50
N HIS A 161 9.08 -14.58 -6.22
CA HIS A 161 7.97 -15.01 -7.08
C HIS A 161 6.73 -14.11 -6.87
N GLY A 162 5.83 -14.11 -7.86
CA GLY A 162 4.54 -13.43 -7.80
C GLY A 162 3.56 -14.11 -6.83
N ASN A 163 2.40 -13.48 -6.59
CA ASN A 163 1.31 -14.02 -5.77
C ASN A 163 0.02 -14.26 -6.57
N CYS A 164 -0.12 -13.65 -7.75
CA CYS A 164 -1.24 -13.87 -8.67
C CYS A 164 -0.87 -14.79 -9.83
N SER A 165 0.38 -14.69 -10.28
CA SER A 165 1.00 -15.63 -11.21
C SER A 165 2.42 -15.96 -10.71
N PRO A 166 3.15 -16.90 -11.34
CA PRO A 166 4.53 -17.17 -10.94
C PRO A 166 5.45 -15.94 -10.92
N VAL A 167 5.12 -14.90 -11.71
CA VAL A 167 5.97 -13.70 -11.90
C VAL A 167 5.30 -12.37 -11.57
N ALA A 168 3.97 -12.36 -11.38
CA ALA A 168 3.21 -11.12 -11.20
C ALA A 168 2.65 -11.00 -9.79
N GLU A 169 2.82 -9.81 -9.23
CA GLU A 169 2.18 -9.36 -8.00
C GLU A 169 0.79 -8.81 -8.33
N TYR A 170 -0.18 -8.99 -7.42
CA TYR A 170 -1.61 -8.71 -7.61
C TYR A 170 -1.92 -7.30 -8.09
N ASN A 171 -1.43 -6.24 -7.43
CA ASN A 171 -1.76 -4.85 -7.79
C ASN A 171 -1.34 -4.53 -9.22
N TYR A 172 -0.13 -4.94 -9.61
CA TYR A 172 0.36 -4.73 -10.98
C TYR A 172 -0.25 -5.71 -11.97
N TRP A 173 -0.68 -6.90 -11.54
CA TRP A 173 -1.40 -7.86 -12.38
C TRP A 173 -2.86 -7.46 -12.64
N CYS A 174 -3.49 -6.79 -11.67
CA CYS A 174 -4.88 -6.35 -11.74
C CYS A 174 -5.04 -5.30 -12.84
N ASP A 175 -4.15 -4.29 -12.86
CA ASP A 175 -4.07 -3.33 -13.96
C ASP A 175 -2.63 -3.10 -14.45
N PRO A 176 -2.11 -4.02 -15.29
CA PRO A 176 -0.74 -3.93 -15.79
C PRO A 176 -0.57 -2.76 -16.76
N HIS A 177 -1.64 -2.35 -17.43
CA HIS A 177 -1.62 -1.23 -18.36
C HIS A 177 -1.51 0.09 -17.61
N ALA A 178 -2.24 0.24 -16.50
CA ALA A 178 -2.09 1.39 -15.62
C ALA A 178 -0.68 1.45 -15.02
N ALA A 179 -0.18 0.34 -14.49
CA ALA A 179 1.16 0.29 -13.94
C ALA A 179 2.23 0.65 -14.99
N GLU A 180 2.16 0.10 -16.20
CA GLU A 180 3.06 0.47 -17.30
C GLU A 180 2.98 1.98 -17.65
N ILE A 181 1.78 2.57 -17.69
CA ILE A 181 1.60 4.01 -17.93
C ILE A 181 2.32 4.84 -16.86
N VAL A 182 2.19 4.47 -15.57
CA VAL A 182 2.84 5.19 -14.48
C VAL A 182 4.36 5.03 -14.54
N TYR A 183 4.88 3.83 -14.76
CA TYR A 183 6.34 3.62 -14.88
C TYR A 183 6.94 4.33 -16.10
N ARG A 184 6.23 4.32 -17.25
CA ARG A 184 6.60 5.10 -18.43
C ARG A 184 6.60 6.59 -18.16
N ALA A 185 5.62 7.10 -17.45
CA ALA A 185 5.55 8.52 -17.11
C ALA A 185 6.77 8.98 -16.31
N PHE A 186 7.25 8.16 -15.37
CA PHE A 186 8.45 8.46 -14.58
C PHE A 186 9.76 8.33 -15.38
N GLU A 187 9.75 7.59 -16.49
CA GLU A 187 10.87 7.49 -17.41
C GLU A 187 10.90 8.67 -18.41
N ASP A 188 9.74 9.02 -18.97
CA ASP A 188 9.64 9.86 -20.17
C ASP A 188 9.23 11.32 -19.88
N LEU A 189 8.48 11.61 -18.79
CA LEU A 189 7.97 12.95 -18.53
C LEU A 189 9.02 13.84 -17.85
N PRO A 190 9.27 15.07 -18.38
CA PRO A 190 10.22 16.00 -17.77
C PRO A 190 9.89 16.35 -16.30
N VAL A 191 8.60 16.46 -15.96
CA VAL A 191 8.15 16.78 -14.59
C VAL A 191 8.47 15.66 -13.58
N CYS A 192 8.79 14.45 -14.05
CA CYS A 192 9.12 13.30 -13.22
C CYS A 192 10.61 12.93 -13.25
N GLN A 193 11.45 13.63 -14.01
CA GLN A 193 12.83 13.21 -14.27
C GLN A 193 13.71 13.09 -13.01
N ASP A 194 13.44 13.90 -11.99
CA ASP A 194 14.13 13.85 -10.69
C ASP A 194 13.35 13.04 -9.62
N LYS A 195 12.26 12.38 -10.02
CA LYS A 195 11.39 11.60 -9.15
C LYS A 195 11.55 10.11 -9.46
N LYS A 196 11.26 9.28 -8.48
CA LYS A 196 11.26 7.81 -8.62
C LYS A 196 10.03 7.22 -7.99
N ILE A 197 9.58 6.12 -8.57
CA ILE A 197 8.61 5.24 -7.94
C ILE A 197 9.38 4.39 -6.93
N HIS A 198 9.07 4.50 -5.64
CA HIS A 198 9.60 3.59 -4.66
C HIS A 198 8.73 2.33 -4.65
N MET A 199 9.23 1.26 -5.26
CA MET A 199 8.52 -0.01 -5.41
C MET A 199 8.70 -0.86 -4.15
N VAL A 200 7.63 -0.97 -3.37
CA VAL A 200 7.54 -1.81 -2.17
C VAL A 200 6.93 -3.15 -2.57
N GLY A 201 7.75 -3.97 -3.24
CA GLY A 201 7.32 -5.24 -3.82
C GLY A 201 7.44 -6.44 -2.87
N LEU A 202 7.05 -7.61 -3.39
CA LEU A 202 7.04 -8.88 -2.65
C LEU A 202 8.40 -9.28 -2.04
N ASP A 203 9.49 -8.80 -2.62
CA ASP A 203 10.87 -8.94 -2.12
C ASP A 203 11.05 -8.54 -0.65
N VAL A 204 10.28 -7.53 -0.21
CA VAL A 204 10.31 -7.01 1.15
C VAL A 204 9.03 -7.30 1.92
N THR A 205 7.86 -7.21 1.28
CA THR A 205 6.59 -7.35 2.00
C THR A 205 6.38 -8.77 2.52
N ARG A 206 6.80 -9.81 1.79
CA ARG A 206 6.71 -11.21 2.22
C ARG A 206 7.46 -11.51 3.52
N LYS A 207 8.42 -10.67 3.92
CA LYS A 207 9.16 -10.79 5.18
C LYS A 207 8.39 -10.21 6.37
N ILE A 208 7.31 -9.49 6.11
CA ILE A 208 6.46 -8.87 7.14
C ILE A 208 5.27 -9.78 7.42
N VAL A 209 5.48 -10.74 8.33
CA VAL A 209 4.47 -11.74 8.69
C VAL A 209 3.86 -11.41 10.04
N LEU A 210 2.55 -11.20 10.07
CA LEU A 210 1.77 -11.15 11.31
C LEU A 210 1.49 -12.58 11.78
N THR A 211 2.26 -13.06 12.74
CA THR A 211 2.11 -14.42 13.29
C THR A 211 1.06 -14.46 14.41
N PRO A 212 0.53 -15.65 14.77
CA PRO A 212 -0.38 -15.77 15.90
C PRO A 212 0.19 -15.23 17.22
N ASN A 213 1.48 -15.43 17.48
CA ASN A 213 2.12 -14.94 18.70
C ASN A 213 2.18 -13.41 18.73
N ILE A 214 2.50 -12.78 17.60
CA ILE A 214 2.48 -11.31 17.49
C ILE A 214 1.05 -10.82 17.73
N LEU A 215 0.06 -11.42 17.09
CA LEU A 215 -1.34 -11.02 17.23
C LEU A 215 -1.87 -11.16 18.67
N GLU A 216 -1.57 -12.26 19.35
CA GLU A 216 -1.91 -12.42 20.77
C GLU A 216 -1.22 -11.33 21.61
N TYR A 217 0.05 -11.03 21.33
CA TYR A 217 0.74 -9.94 22.02
C TYR A 217 0.06 -8.58 21.79
N MET A 218 -0.43 -8.29 20.57
CA MET A 218 -1.22 -7.09 20.29
C MET A 218 -2.46 -7.01 21.19
N CYS A 219 -3.20 -8.11 21.35
CA CYS A 219 -4.38 -8.17 22.22
C CYS A 219 -4.04 -7.97 23.70
N TYR A 220 -2.86 -8.39 24.16
CA TYR A 220 -2.44 -8.17 25.55
C TYR A 220 -2.10 -6.71 25.84
N VAL A 221 -1.37 -6.04 24.95
CA VAL A 221 -0.87 -4.67 25.19
C VAL A 221 -1.91 -3.60 24.90
N ASN A 222 -2.80 -3.85 23.95
CA ASN A 222 -3.92 -2.97 23.64
C ASN A 222 -5.13 -3.83 23.24
N PRO A 223 -5.93 -4.28 24.21
CA PRO A 223 -7.06 -5.17 23.95
C PRO A 223 -8.04 -4.61 22.91
N GLN A 224 -8.32 -3.31 22.93
CA GLN A 224 -9.30 -2.73 22.01
C GLN A 224 -8.83 -2.78 20.55
N ILE A 225 -7.59 -2.35 20.28
CA ILE A 225 -7.06 -2.34 18.91
C ILE A 225 -6.61 -3.73 18.47
N GLY A 226 -5.98 -4.50 19.35
CA GLY A 226 -5.58 -5.89 19.09
C GLY A 226 -6.78 -6.76 18.71
N GLU A 227 -7.91 -6.62 19.40
CA GLU A 227 -9.15 -7.36 19.05
C GLU A 227 -9.72 -6.98 17.69
N ARG A 228 -9.64 -5.70 17.30
CA ARG A 228 -10.03 -5.25 15.96
C ARG A 228 -9.13 -5.88 14.89
N ILE A 229 -7.82 -5.82 15.08
CA ILE A 229 -6.84 -6.44 14.17
C ILE A 229 -7.09 -7.95 14.08
N ARG A 230 -7.32 -8.61 15.22
CA ARG A 230 -7.60 -10.05 15.25
C ARG A 230 -8.84 -10.41 14.44
N LYS A 231 -9.88 -9.58 14.53
CA LYS A 231 -11.14 -9.80 13.83
C LYS A 231 -10.96 -9.75 12.30
N ILE A 232 -10.21 -8.79 11.79
CA ILE A 232 -10.02 -8.65 10.32
C ILE A 232 -8.96 -9.62 9.78
N THR A 233 -7.96 -10.00 10.57
CA THR A 233 -6.82 -10.81 10.07
C THR A 233 -7.03 -12.32 10.18
N ARG A 234 -7.95 -12.82 11.00
CA ARG A 234 -8.08 -14.29 11.18
C ARG A 234 -8.51 -15.04 9.93
N PHE A 235 -9.40 -14.47 9.14
CA PHE A 235 -9.74 -15.02 7.83
C PHE A 235 -8.50 -15.14 6.92
N TYR A 236 -7.63 -14.13 6.97
CA TYR A 236 -6.42 -14.03 6.17
C TYR A 236 -5.35 -15.09 6.53
N PHE A 237 -5.33 -15.55 7.79
CA PHE A 237 -4.42 -16.60 8.24
C PHE A 237 -4.75 -17.94 7.58
N ASP A 238 -6.04 -18.28 7.48
CA ASP A 238 -6.47 -19.53 6.86
C ASP A 238 -6.16 -19.57 5.36
N PHE A 239 -6.28 -18.43 4.69
CA PHE A 239 -5.88 -18.29 3.29
C PHE A 239 -4.38 -18.52 3.10
N HIS A 240 -3.54 -17.80 3.85
CA HIS A 240 -2.07 -17.90 3.74
C HIS A 240 -1.54 -19.29 4.09
N TRP A 241 -2.18 -19.98 5.04
CA TRP A 241 -1.86 -21.37 5.32
C TRP A 241 -2.12 -22.28 4.12
N LYS A 242 -3.29 -22.15 3.48
CA LYS A 242 -3.67 -22.98 2.32
C LYS A 242 -2.83 -22.70 1.08
N GLN A 243 -2.48 -21.45 0.83
CA GLN A 243 -1.80 -21.04 -0.40
C GLN A 243 -0.28 -21.10 -0.29
N GLU A 244 0.30 -20.63 0.82
CA GLU A 244 1.74 -20.43 0.95
C GLU A 244 2.37 -21.22 2.12
N GLY A 245 1.57 -21.94 2.91
CA GLY A 245 2.05 -22.70 4.07
C GLY A 245 2.54 -21.81 5.22
N VAL A 246 2.15 -20.54 5.24
CA VAL A 246 2.56 -19.56 6.26
C VAL A 246 1.62 -19.64 7.46
N ILE A 247 2.19 -19.78 8.67
CA ILE A 247 1.43 -19.70 9.93
C ILE A 247 1.32 -18.22 10.33
N GLY A 248 0.29 -17.55 9.82
CA GLY A 248 0.11 -16.10 9.95
C GLY A 248 -0.47 -15.52 8.68
N CYS A 249 -0.28 -14.23 8.46
CA CYS A 249 -0.51 -13.60 7.17
C CYS A 249 0.58 -12.58 6.84
N VAL A 250 0.90 -12.45 5.56
CA VAL A 250 1.76 -11.37 5.07
C VAL A 250 0.94 -10.07 5.09
N ILE A 251 1.46 -8.99 5.69
CA ILE A 251 0.78 -7.68 5.71
C ILE A 251 1.56 -6.70 4.84
N ASN A 252 1.15 -6.55 3.58
CA ASN A 252 1.96 -5.89 2.56
C ASN A 252 2.01 -4.38 2.74
N ASP A 253 0.84 -3.77 2.70
CA ASP A 253 0.63 -2.33 2.62
C ASP A 253 1.19 -1.52 3.79
N PRO A 254 1.13 -2.00 5.05
CA PRO A 254 1.71 -1.28 6.17
C PRO A 254 3.19 -0.98 5.97
N LEU A 255 3.94 -1.83 5.26
CA LEU A 255 5.36 -1.59 5.01
C LEU A 255 5.58 -0.36 4.12
N ALA A 256 4.69 -0.07 3.17
CA ALA A 256 4.79 1.11 2.31
C ALA A 256 4.65 2.40 3.12
N VAL A 257 3.69 2.44 4.05
CA VAL A 257 3.50 3.55 4.99
C VAL A 257 4.72 3.67 5.93
N ALA A 258 5.15 2.56 6.52
CA ALA A 258 6.29 2.54 7.43
C ALA A 258 7.58 3.03 6.74
N TYR A 259 7.83 2.60 5.50
CA TYR A 259 8.98 3.03 4.70
C TYR A 259 8.91 4.52 4.31
N PHE A 260 7.72 5.08 4.11
CA PHE A 260 7.57 6.52 3.90
C PHE A 260 7.93 7.32 5.15
N VAL A 261 7.53 6.82 6.32
CA VAL A 261 7.84 7.43 7.63
C VAL A 261 9.33 7.30 7.98
N ASP A 262 9.91 6.12 7.80
CA ASP A 262 11.30 5.82 8.12
C ASP A 262 11.99 5.01 7.00
N ARG A 263 12.81 5.72 6.22
CA ARG A 263 13.57 5.14 5.10
C ARG A 263 14.61 4.12 5.55
N THR A 264 15.00 4.09 6.82
CA THR A 264 16.01 3.13 7.31
C THR A 264 15.47 1.70 7.43
N LEU A 265 14.15 1.53 7.40
CA LEU A 265 13.51 0.21 7.44
C LEU A 265 13.83 -0.66 6.22
N CYS A 266 14.07 -0.04 5.06
CA CYS A 266 14.28 -0.76 3.81
C CYS A 266 15.49 -0.23 3.05
N SER A 267 16.10 -1.09 2.23
CA SER A 267 17.09 -0.69 1.24
C SER A 267 16.85 -1.40 -0.09
N GLY A 268 17.36 -0.80 -1.16
CA GLY A 268 17.02 -1.16 -2.51
C GLY A 268 18.04 -0.71 -3.54
N ILE A 269 17.67 -0.86 -4.80
CA ILE A 269 18.45 -0.44 -5.96
C ILE A 269 17.66 0.52 -6.82
N ASP A 270 18.34 1.48 -7.44
CA ASP A 270 17.74 2.28 -8.50
C ASP A 270 17.85 1.54 -9.83
N ALA A 271 16.74 1.40 -10.54
CA ALA A 271 16.67 0.70 -11.81
C ALA A 271 15.63 1.32 -12.74
N CYS A 272 15.83 1.12 -14.05
CA CYS A 272 14.75 1.26 -15.02
C CYS A 272 13.83 0.05 -14.87
N THR A 273 12.55 0.30 -14.64
CA THR A 273 11.53 -0.74 -14.46
C THR A 273 10.39 -0.52 -15.42
N ARG A 274 9.91 -1.61 -16.01
CA ARG A 274 8.80 -1.64 -16.97
C ARG A 274 7.83 -2.76 -16.61
N ILE A 275 6.56 -2.61 -16.96
CA ILE A 275 5.54 -3.62 -16.64
C ILE A 275 5.11 -4.34 -17.91
N ALA A 276 5.15 -5.67 -17.89
CA ALA A 276 4.63 -6.48 -18.98
C ALA A 276 3.11 -6.36 -19.07
N THR A 277 2.57 -5.92 -20.21
CA THR A 277 1.13 -5.69 -20.42
C THR A 277 0.42 -6.81 -21.17
N ASP A 278 1.16 -7.81 -21.65
CA ASP A 278 0.65 -8.93 -22.42
C ASP A 278 1.45 -10.23 -22.18
N GLY A 279 1.04 -11.29 -22.87
CA GLY A 279 1.73 -12.59 -22.84
C GLY A 279 1.59 -13.35 -21.52
N LEU A 280 2.40 -14.41 -21.37
CA LEU A 280 2.40 -15.29 -20.20
C LEU A 280 2.83 -14.57 -18.91
N CYS A 281 3.64 -13.53 -19.06
CA CYS A 281 4.26 -12.77 -17.96
C CYS A 281 3.51 -11.47 -17.65
N ILE A 282 2.27 -11.31 -18.11
CA ILE A 282 1.47 -10.11 -17.86
C ILE A 282 1.44 -9.73 -16.37
N GLY A 283 1.68 -8.46 -16.06
CA GLY A 283 1.81 -7.94 -14.70
C GLY A 283 3.20 -8.07 -14.07
N GLN A 284 4.16 -8.71 -14.74
CA GLN A 284 5.54 -8.77 -14.25
C GLN A 284 6.17 -7.38 -14.29
N SER A 285 6.74 -6.94 -13.16
CA SER A 285 7.70 -5.84 -13.11
C SER A 285 9.07 -6.32 -13.60
N VAL A 286 9.44 -5.90 -14.80
CA VAL A 286 10.74 -6.18 -15.41
C VAL A 286 11.71 -5.11 -14.94
N VAL A 287 12.49 -5.45 -13.91
CA VAL A 287 13.48 -4.57 -13.27
C VAL A 287 14.86 -4.80 -13.91
N ASP A 288 15.41 -3.76 -14.53
CA ASP A 288 16.74 -3.80 -15.15
C ASP A 288 17.87 -3.57 -14.13
N GLY A 289 18.02 -4.52 -13.20
CA GLY A 289 19.00 -4.42 -12.11
C GLY A 289 20.48 -4.44 -12.54
N PHE A 290 20.76 -4.78 -13.80
CA PHE A 290 22.11 -4.81 -14.38
C PHE A 290 22.35 -3.74 -15.45
N ASP A 291 21.40 -2.81 -15.63
CA ASP A 291 21.51 -1.68 -16.55
C ASP A 291 21.73 -2.09 -18.02
N PHE A 292 21.04 -3.12 -18.51
CA PHE A 292 21.09 -3.56 -19.91
C PHE A 292 20.46 -2.56 -20.88
N TRP A 293 19.42 -1.84 -20.45
CA TRP A 293 18.71 -0.87 -21.28
C TRP A 293 19.37 0.50 -21.29
N HIS A 294 20.23 0.78 -20.30
CA HIS A 294 20.80 2.11 -20.06
C HIS A 294 19.71 3.20 -20.00
N GLY A 295 18.53 2.83 -19.50
CA GLY A 295 17.35 3.69 -19.40
C GLY A 295 17.41 4.63 -18.21
N HIS A 296 16.50 5.60 -18.16
CA HIS A 296 16.33 6.41 -16.96
C HIS A 296 15.87 5.54 -15.78
N LYS A 297 16.48 5.76 -14.62
CA LYS A 297 16.18 5.01 -13.39
C LYS A 297 14.90 5.54 -12.75
N ASN A 298 13.77 5.19 -13.36
CA ASN A 298 12.42 5.62 -12.99
C ASN A 298 11.92 5.05 -11.65
N SER A 299 12.64 4.10 -11.05
CA SER A 299 12.23 3.43 -9.81
C SER A 299 13.37 3.17 -8.84
N HIS A 300 13.02 3.13 -7.55
CA HIS A 300 13.83 2.60 -6.46
C HIS A 300 13.17 1.33 -5.93
N VAL A 301 13.74 0.18 -6.26
CA VAL A 301 13.19 -1.16 -5.96
C VAL A 301 13.72 -1.67 -4.62
N LEU A 302 12.83 -1.83 -3.64
CA LEU A 302 13.21 -2.34 -2.32
C LEU A 302 13.47 -3.85 -2.36
N THR A 303 14.60 -4.28 -1.79
CA THR A 303 15.02 -5.70 -1.77
C THR A 303 15.31 -6.23 -0.37
N LYS A 304 15.57 -5.32 0.59
CA LYS A 304 15.82 -5.66 2.00
C LYS A 304 14.92 -4.85 2.90
N THR A 305 14.45 -5.49 3.97
CA THR A 305 13.68 -4.85 5.04
C THR A 305 14.09 -5.43 6.40
N SER A 306 13.78 -4.72 7.48
CA SER A 306 13.89 -5.21 8.85
C SER A 306 12.49 -5.50 9.43
N PRO A 307 12.04 -6.78 9.45
CA PRO A 307 10.73 -7.14 10.00
C PRO A 307 10.56 -6.74 11.46
N LEU A 308 11.62 -6.88 12.26
CA LEU A 308 11.60 -6.50 13.67
C LEU A 308 11.40 -4.99 13.85
N ALA A 309 12.15 -4.16 13.12
CA ALA A 309 12.02 -2.71 13.22
C ALA A 309 10.66 -2.23 12.70
N PHE A 310 10.13 -2.86 11.65
CA PHE A 310 8.76 -2.62 11.20
C PHE A 310 7.74 -2.95 12.31
N MET A 311 7.82 -4.15 12.91
CA MET A 311 6.87 -4.56 13.97
C MET A 311 6.96 -3.65 15.20
N GLN A 312 8.16 -3.20 15.57
CA GLN A 312 8.36 -2.21 16.63
C GLN A 312 7.62 -0.91 16.31
N MET A 313 7.83 -0.34 15.12
CA MET A 313 7.11 0.85 14.69
C MET A 313 5.59 0.63 14.72
N PHE A 314 5.11 -0.49 14.19
CA PHE A 314 3.68 -0.79 14.16
C PHE A 314 3.08 -0.85 15.57
N PHE A 315 3.74 -1.53 16.51
CA PHE A 315 3.31 -1.58 17.92
C PHE A 315 3.33 -0.20 18.58
N ASP A 316 4.37 0.58 18.35
CA ASP A 316 4.54 1.87 18.99
C ASP A 316 3.47 2.86 18.51
N ARG A 317 3.16 2.87 17.21
CA ARG A 317 2.19 3.79 16.61
C ARG A 317 0.75 3.32 16.78
N VAL A 318 0.44 2.10 16.36
CA VAL A 318 -0.94 1.62 16.26
C VAL A 318 -1.48 1.16 17.60
N LEU A 319 -0.64 0.55 18.44
CA LEU A 319 -1.06 0.06 19.75
C LEU A 319 -0.71 1.01 20.90
N GLY A 320 0.08 2.06 20.64
CA GLY A 320 0.50 3.03 21.66
C GLY A 320 1.42 2.45 22.72
N VAL A 321 2.19 1.41 22.36
CA VAL A 321 3.11 0.73 23.29
C VAL A 321 4.42 1.50 23.36
N HIS A 322 5.00 1.63 24.55
CA HIS A 322 6.29 2.30 24.69
C HIS A 322 7.40 1.46 24.00
N PRO A 323 8.29 2.06 23.18
CA PRO A 323 9.28 1.34 22.35
C PRO A 323 10.13 0.30 23.09
N LYS A 324 10.54 0.61 24.33
CA LYS A 324 11.32 -0.32 25.16
C LYS A 324 10.56 -1.60 25.51
N VAL A 325 9.24 -1.53 25.67
CA VAL A 325 8.39 -2.66 26.04
C VAL A 325 8.14 -3.54 24.81
N SER A 326 7.69 -2.94 23.71
CA SER A 326 7.43 -3.62 22.44
C SER A 326 8.68 -4.35 21.94
N CYS A 327 9.84 -3.69 21.94
CA CYS A 327 11.11 -4.23 21.46
C CYS A 327 11.50 -5.55 22.17
N SER A 328 11.46 -5.59 23.50
CA SER A 328 11.92 -6.75 24.26
C SER A 328 11.12 -8.04 23.99
N VAL A 329 9.80 -7.93 23.85
CA VAL A 329 8.91 -9.07 23.61
C VAL A 329 8.90 -9.44 22.13
N LEU A 330 8.87 -8.46 21.23
CA LEU A 330 8.95 -8.72 19.79
C LEU A 330 10.26 -9.44 19.43
N GLU A 331 11.38 -9.03 20.01
CA GLU A 331 12.63 -9.77 19.85
C GLU A 331 12.51 -11.23 20.30
N GLN A 332 11.85 -11.51 21.42
CA GLN A 332 11.67 -12.89 21.89
C GLN A 332 10.78 -13.71 20.95
N ILE A 333 9.66 -13.12 20.48
CA ILE A 333 8.73 -13.77 19.55
C ILE A 333 9.40 -14.03 18.20
N MET A 334 10.22 -13.10 17.72
CA MET A 334 10.82 -13.12 16.38
C MET A 334 12.24 -13.70 16.36
N LYS A 335 12.80 -14.13 17.51
CA LYS A 335 14.13 -14.77 17.63
C LYS A 335 14.24 -16.17 17.00
N GLY A 336 13.29 -16.55 16.14
CA GLY A 336 13.21 -17.87 15.50
C GLY A 336 14.07 -18.07 14.25
N ASP A 337 14.55 -17.02 13.59
CA ASP A 337 15.17 -17.13 12.25
C ASP A 337 16.66 -16.73 12.21
N SER A 338 17.36 -16.89 13.34
CA SER A 338 18.81 -16.65 13.45
C SER A 338 19.59 -17.94 13.71
N GLN A 339 19.40 -18.97 12.87
CA GLN A 339 20.35 -20.07 12.69
C GLN A 339 20.53 -20.41 11.22
#